data_AF-A0A1B8NVB3-F1
#
_entry.id   AF-A0A1B8NVB3-F1
#
_cell.length_a   1.000
_cell.length_b   1.000
_cell.length_c   1.000
_cell.angle_alpha   90.00
_cell.angle_beta   90.00
_cell.angle_gamma   90.00
#
_symmetry.space_group_name_H-M   'P 1'
#
loop_
_entity.id
_entity.type
_entity.pdbx_description
1 polymer ?
#
loop_
_entity_poly.entity_id
_entity_poly.type
_entity_poly.pdbx_seq_one_letter_code
_entity_poly.pdbx_strand_id
1 'polypeptide(L)'
;MTTEDIRYHSSHWGTFSARRRNGTLEITPFAKDPDPSPVLDNIPAALNHPARLSKPLIRRGWLENGPGPDRRRGEDDFVEVEWDEALDLAAKELRRLGAGPDQCRDGPVAGAQVFGGSYGWASAGRFHHVQSQIHRFLNSIFGGYVGSVDSYSSAAGGVILDLVWGNPLNHPPSWREIAEDTELLIAFGGLALRNHSSSPGGTSQHVARSALETASARGCQFVSVSPLRDDFADLPEVTRLARVRRPMSPSCWGWPGICMPAAGRPRLSGPIHPRL
;
A
#
# COMPACT_ATOMS: atom_id res chain seq x y z
N MET A 1 13.12 -18.44 -33.25
CA MET A 1 12.60 -18.48 -31.87
C MET A 1 11.37 -17.60 -31.85
N THR A 2 10.17 -18.19 -31.85
CA THR A 2 8.93 -17.42 -31.86
C THR A 2 8.78 -16.68 -30.54
N THR A 3 8.43 -15.41 -30.61
CA THR A 3 8.03 -14.50 -29.53
C THR A 3 6.70 -14.96 -28.91
N GLU A 4 6.58 -16.23 -28.57
CA GLU A 4 5.35 -16.79 -28.02
C GLU A 4 5.07 -16.24 -26.62
N ASP A 5 4.08 -15.34 -26.60
CA ASP A 5 3.27 -14.82 -25.51
C ASP A 5 4.00 -14.25 -24.28
N ILE A 6 4.98 -13.37 -24.51
CA ILE A 6 5.41 -12.44 -23.46
C ILE A 6 4.30 -11.40 -23.24
N ARG A 7 3.79 -11.30 -22.00
CA ARG A 7 2.81 -10.29 -21.57
C ARG A 7 3.44 -9.35 -20.57
N TYR A 8 3.24 -8.06 -20.74
CA TYR A 8 3.70 -7.05 -19.77
C TYR A 8 2.62 -6.80 -18.73
N HIS A 9 3.02 -6.70 -17.47
CA HIS A 9 2.13 -6.44 -16.35
C HIS A 9 2.85 -5.64 -15.26
N SER A 10 2.09 -5.10 -14.31
CA SER A 10 2.62 -4.41 -13.13
C SER A 10 1.97 -4.93 -11.86
N SER A 11 2.69 -4.86 -10.74
CA SER A 11 2.20 -5.17 -9.40
C SER A 11 2.64 -4.08 -8.43
N HIS A 12 2.27 -4.20 -7.15
CA HIS A 12 2.81 -3.30 -6.14
C HIS A 12 4.34 -3.32 -6.06
N TRP A 13 4.96 -4.42 -6.46
CA TRP A 13 6.41 -4.64 -6.37
C TRP A 13 7.17 -4.32 -7.65
N GLY A 14 6.49 -3.76 -8.67
CA GLY A 14 7.13 -3.31 -9.89
C GLY A 14 6.53 -3.86 -11.17
N THR A 15 7.08 -3.38 -12.27
CA THR A 15 6.73 -3.78 -13.64
C THR A 15 7.53 -5.00 -14.04
N PHE A 16 6.89 -5.94 -14.74
CA PHE A 16 7.51 -7.18 -15.18
C PHE A 16 6.91 -7.65 -16.50
N SER A 17 7.59 -8.61 -17.11
CA SER A 17 7.06 -9.42 -18.19
C SER A 17 6.84 -10.85 -17.70
N ALA A 18 5.79 -11.48 -18.20
CA ALA A 18 5.38 -12.81 -17.84
C ALA A 18 5.30 -13.68 -19.09
N ARG A 19 5.79 -14.91 -19.00
CA ARG A 19 5.72 -15.90 -20.07
C ARG A 19 5.36 -17.25 -19.48
N ARG A 20 4.43 -17.98 -20.11
CA ARG A 20 4.16 -19.37 -19.74
C ARG A 20 5.09 -20.29 -20.52
N ARG A 21 5.80 -21.18 -19.81
CA ARG A 21 6.70 -22.17 -20.41
C ARG A 21 6.60 -23.48 -19.65
N ASN A 22 6.34 -24.59 -20.35
CA ASN A 22 6.24 -25.93 -19.77
C ASN A 22 5.30 -26.02 -18.54
N GLY A 23 4.17 -25.30 -18.59
CA GLY A 23 3.19 -25.27 -17.50
C GLY A 23 3.49 -24.26 -16.38
N THR A 24 4.71 -23.73 -16.30
CA THR A 24 5.12 -22.75 -15.29
C THR A 24 5.01 -21.31 -15.81
N LEU A 25 4.70 -20.37 -14.91
CA LEU A 25 4.77 -18.94 -15.19
C LEU A 25 6.17 -18.43 -14.85
N GLU A 26 6.90 -17.96 -15.84
CA GLU A 26 8.17 -17.26 -15.67
C GLU A 26 7.91 -15.75 -15.56
N ILE A 27 8.50 -15.11 -14.55
CA ILE A 27 8.44 -13.64 -14.34
C ILE A 27 9.83 -13.08 -14.59
N THR A 28 9.92 -12.00 -15.36
CA THR A 28 11.17 -11.28 -15.60
C THR A 28 10.95 -9.81 -15.30
N PRO A 29 11.70 -9.22 -14.35
CA PRO A 29 11.57 -7.81 -14.01
C PRO A 29 11.80 -6.89 -15.23
N PHE A 30 11.25 -5.68 -15.17
CA PHE A 30 11.45 -4.70 -16.22
C PHE A 30 12.93 -4.35 -16.37
N ALA A 31 13.46 -4.49 -17.59
CA ALA A 31 14.89 -4.38 -17.84
C ALA A 31 15.51 -2.99 -17.53
N LYS A 32 14.70 -1.93 -17.44
CA LYS A 32 15.18 -0.59 -17.07
C LYS A 32 14.98 -0.26 -15.59
N ASP A 33 14.45 -1.18 -14.80
CA ASP A 33 14.37 -1.01 -13.35
C ASP A 33 15.75 -1.24 -12.74
N PRO A 34 16.38 -0.24 -12.09
CA PRO A 34 17.73 -0.39 -11.55
C PRO A 34 17.79 -1.23 -10.27
N ASP A 35 16.67 -1.42 -9.57
CA ASP A 35 16.61 -2.17 -8.30
C ASP A 35 15.29 -2.97 -8.19
N PRO A 36 15.05 -3.95 -9.09
CA PRO A 36 13.78 -4.67 -9.14
C PRO A 36 13.52 -5.45 -7.85
N SER A 37 12.27 -5.42 -7.38
CA SER A 37 11.90 -6.10 -6.14
C SER A 37 12.01 -7.62 -6.27
N PRO A 38 12.72 -8.32 -5.36
CA PRO A 38 12.80 -9.79 -5.36
C PRO A 38 11.44 -10.44 -5.04
N VAL A 39 10.47 -9.68 -4.53
CA VAL A 39 9.11 -10.18 -4.23
C VAL A 39 8.37 -10.61 -5.51
N LEU A 40 8.78 -10.12 -6.69
CA LEU A 40 8.25 -10.57 -7.97
C LEU A 40 8.38 -12.09 -8.17
N ASP A 41 9.40 -12.71 -7.57
CA ASP A 41 9.64 -14.17 -7.66
C ASP A 41 8.56 -15.00 -6.96
N ASN A 42 7.74 -14.38 -6.10
CA ASN A 42 6.64 -15.05 -5.42
C ASN A 42 5.38 -15.16 -6.30
N ILE A 43 5.27 -14.39 -7.37
CA ILE A 43 4.07 -14.35 -8.23
C ILE A 43 3.71 -15.73 -8.79
N PRO A 44 4.64 -16.53 -9.33
CA PRO A 44 4.33 -17.88 -9.83
C PRO A 44 3.77 -18.80 -8.73
N ALA A 45 4.32 -18.73 -7.52
CA ALA A 45 3.91 -19.56 -6.40
C ALA A 45 2.47 -19.26 -5.95
N ALA A 46 2.04 -18.00 -6.02
CA ALA A 46 0.69 -17.58 -5.61
C ALA A 46 -0.45 -18.23 -6.43
N LEU A 47 -0.16 -18.70 -7.64
CA LEU A 47 -1.18 -19.33 -8.50
C LEU A 47 -1.60 -20.72 -8.02
N ASN A 48 -0.66 -21.49 -7.46
CA ASN A 48 -0.86 -22.89 -7.08
C ASN A 48 -0.53 -23.16 -5.60
N HIS A 49 -0.46 -22.11 -4.78
CA HIS A 49 -0.15 -22.25 -3.36
C HIS A 49 -1.23 -23.11 -2.66
N PRO A 50 -0.88 -24.00 -1.70
CA PRO A 50 -1.86 -24.84 -1.01
C PRO A 50 -2.98 -24.08 -0.29
N ALA A 51 -2.72 -22.83 0.11
CA ALA A 51 -3.72 -21.95 0.71
C ALA A 51 -4.63 -21.22 -0.31
N ARG A 52 -4.51 -21.50 -1.61
CA ARG A 52 -5.32 -20.88 -2.65
C ARG A 52 -6.75 -21.43 -2.58
N LEU A 53 -7.71 -20.54 -2.39
CA LEU A 53 -9.13 -20.90 -2.52
C LEU A 53 -9.48 -21.10 -4.01
N SER A 54 -9.90 -22.32 -4.35
CA SER A 54 -10.31 -22.74 -5.70
C SER A 54 -11.83 -22.70 -5.91
N LYS A 55 -12.60 -22.84 -4.82
CA LYS A 55 -14.07 -22.81 -4.79
C LYS A 55 -14.59 -21.91 -3.67
N PRO A 56 -15.85 -21.45 -3.77
CA PRO A 56 -16.54 -20.84 -2.64
C PRO A 56 -16.60 -21.78 -1.44
N LEU A 57 -16.38 -21.22 -0.26
CA LEU A 57 -16.44 -21.91 1.02
C LEU A 57 -17.44 -21.18 1.91
N ILE A 58 -18.33 -21.93 2.56
CA ILE A 58 -19.26 -21.40 3.54
C ILE A 58 -19.04 -22.12 4.86
N ARG A 59 -18.96 -21.35 5.95
CA ARG A 59 -18.81 -21.88 7.29
C ARG A 59 -19.98 -22.81 7.64
N ARG A 60 -19.69 -24.04 8.07
CA ARG A 60 -20.70 -25.08 8.38
C ARG A 60 -21.76 -24.59 9.36
N GLY A 61 -21.35 -24.00 10.48
CA GLY A 61 -22.29 -23.50 11.46
C GLY A 61 -23.22 -22.40 10.94
N TRP A 62 -22.82 -21.63 9.91
CA TRP A 62 -23.71 -20.65 9.27
C TRP A 62 -24.73 -21.32 8.34
N LEU A 63 -24.33 -22.35 7.59
CA LEU A 63 -25.27 -23.12 6.76
C LEU A 63 -26.36 -23.80 7.59
N GLU A 64 -25.98 -24.36 8.73
CA GLU A 64 -26.91 -25.10 9.60
C GLU A 64 -27.82 -24.18 10.42
N ASN A 65 -27.31 -23.04 10.90
CA ASN A 65 -28.00 -22.21 11.90
C ASN A 65 -28.38 -20.82 11.40
N GLY A 66 -27.97 -20.45 10.18
CA GLY A 66 -28.23 -19.13 9.59
C GLY A 66 -27.40 -17.99 10.19
N PRO A 67 -27.81 -16.74 9.93
CA PRO A 67 -27.12 -15.54 10.41
C PRO A 67 -27.29 -15.35 11.93
N GLY A 68 -26.24 -14.89 12.59
CA GLY A 68 -26.26 -14.61 14.02
C GLY A 68 -24.88 -14.70 14.67
N PRO A 69 -24.77 -14.35 15.96
CA PRO A 69 -23.57 -14.61 16.73
C PRO A 69 -23.31 -16.11 16.80
N ASP A 70 -22.08 -16.51 16.54
CA ASP A 70 -21.65 -17.91 16.64
C ASP A 70 -20.24 -17.93 17.22
N ARG A 71 -20.07 -18.64 18.34
CA ARG A 71 -18.80 -18.72 19.06
C ARG A 71 -17.75 -19.55 18.32
N ARG A 72 -18.16 -20.37 17.34
CA ARG A 72 -17.25 -21.21 16.56
C ARG A 72 -16.48 -20.42 15.48
N ARG A 73 -16.79 -19.14 15.23
CA ARG A 73 -16.07 -18.34 14.22
C ARG A 73 -14.57 -18.31 14.53
N GLY A 74 -13.76 -18.81 13.59
CA GLY A 74 -12.31 -18.97 13.74
C GLY A 74 -11.86 -20.41 14.05
N GLU A 75 -12.78 -21.27 14.48
CA GLU A 75 -12.53 -22.68 14.84
C GLU A 75 -13.43 -23.68 14.09
N ASP A 76 -14.43 -23.17 13.35
CA ASP A 76 -15.42 -23.99 12.63
C ASP A 76 -14.90 -24.54 11.30
N ASP A 77 -15.56 -25.59 10.81
CA ASP A 77 -15.33 -26.17 9.51
C ASP A 77 -15.96 -25.33 8.38
N PHE A 78 -15.44 -25.53 7.17
CA PHE A 78 -15.97 -24.94 5.94
C PHE A 78 -16.46 -26.03 4.99
N VAL A 79 -17.55 -25.73 4.29
CA VAL A 79 -18.16 -26.59 3.28
C VAL A 79 -17.94 -25.94 1.92
N GLU A 80 -17.36 -26.68 0.99
CA GLU A 80 -17.29 -26.28 -0.42
C GLU A 80 -18.67 -26.34 -1.05
N VAL A 81 -19.02 -25.28 -1.79
CA VAL A 81 -20.27 -25.18 -2.54
C VAL A 81 -20.00 -24.70 -3.96
N GLU A 82 -20.96 -24.86 -4.85
CA GLU A 82 -20.88 -24.31 -6.20
C GLU A 82 -21.23 -22.81 -6.21
N TRP A 83 -20.79 -22.12 -7.26
CA TRP A 83 -20.93 -20.66 -7.36
C TRP A 83 -22.38 -20.18 -7.27
N ASP A 84 -23.32 -20.87 -7.92
CA ASP A 84 -24.73 -20.48 -7.92
C ASP A 84 -25.31 -20.49 -6.50
N GLU A 85 -25.02 -21.53 -5.72
CA GLU A 85 -25.47 -21.63 -4.32
C GLU A 85 -24.85 -20.52 -3.45
N ALA A 86 -23.54 -20.28 -3.59
CA ALA A 86 -22.87 -19.22 -2.85
C ALA A 86 -23.44 -17.83 -3.16
N LEU A 87 -23.72 -17.56 -4.44
CA LEU A 87 -24.30 -16.30 -4.90
C LEU A 87 -25.75 -16.13 -4.43
N ASP A 88 -26.56 -17.20 -4.46
CA ASP A 88 -27.93 -17.18 -3.96
C ASP A 88 -28.00 -16.90 -2.46
N LEU A 89 -27.16 -17.57 -1.67
CA LEU A 89 -27.05 -17.36 -0.22
C LEU A 89 -26.57 -15.94 0.10
N ALA A 90 -25.56 -15.45 -0.61
CA ALA A 90 -25.09 -14.07 -0.44
C ALA A 90 -26.19 -13.06 -0.81
N ALA A 91 -26.88 -13.24 -1.94
CA ALA A 91 -27.95 -12.35 -2.37
C ALA A 91 -29.14 -12.36 -1.40
N LYS A 92 -29.47 -13.51 -0.81
CA LYS A 92 -30.50 -13.62 0.24
C LYS A 92 -30.12 -12.80 1.48
N GLU A 93 -28.87 -12.89 1.95
CA GLU A 93 -28.42 -12.11 3.11
C GLU A 93 -28.33 -10.62 2.82
N LEU A 94 -27.85 -10.23 1.63
CA LEU A 94 -27.83 -8.84 1.22
C LEU A 94 -29.25 -8.25 1.21
N ARG A 95 -30.24 -8.98 0.67
CA ARG A 95 -31.66 -8.59 0.72
C ARG A 95 -32.20 -8.51 2.14
N ARG A 96 -31.85 -9.46 3.02
CA ARG A 96 -32.24 -9.44 4.44
C ARG A 96 -31.72 -8.20 5.16
N LEU A 97 -30.53 -7.72 4.78
CA LEU A 97 -29.92 -6.48 5.28
C LEU A 97 -30.44 -5.21 4.58
N GLY A 98 -31.41 -5.35 3.69
CA GLY A 98 -32.06 -4.24 3.01
C GLY A 98 -31.41 -3.82 1.70
N ALA A 99 -30.63 -4.67 1.03
CA ALA A 99 -30.19 -4.41 -0.34
C ALA A 99 -31.34 -4.59 -1.34
N GLY A 100 -31.36 -3.80 -2.42
CA GLY A 100 -32.25 -4.00 -3.56
C GLY A 100 -33.00 -2.74 -4.00
N PRO A 101 -33.88 -2.86 -5.02
CA PRO A 101 -34.61 -1.72 -5.58
C PRO A 101 -35.76 -1.23 -4.67
N ASP A 102 -36.30 -2.10 -3.82
CA ASP A 102 -37.48 -1.82 -2.98
C ASP A 102 -37.12 -1.21 -1.61
N GLN A 103 -35.96 -0.58 -1.51
CA GLN A 103 -35.50 0.05 -0.27
C GLN A 103 -36.51 1.09 0.23
N CYS A 104 -36.91 0.94 1.49
CA CYS A 104 -37.80 1.88 2.15
C CYS A 104 -37.13 3.26 2.27
N ARG A 105 -37.69 4.26 1.58
CA ARG A 105 -37.19 5.64 1.58
C ARG A 105 -37.44 6.35 2.91
N ASP A 106 -38.42 5.87 3.68
CA ASP A 106 -38.84 6.45 4.95
C ASP A 106 -38.23 5.72 6.17
N GLY A 107 -37.27 4.82 5.92
CA GLY A 107 -36.55 4.04 6.93
C GLY A 107 -35.26 4.70 7.45
N PRO A 108 -34.45 3.99 8.26
CA PRO A 108 -33.11 4.45 8.63
C PRO A 108 -32.26 4.71 7.39
N VAL A 109 -31.23 5.58 7.54
CA VAL A 109 -30.32 5.95 6.44
C VAL A 109 -29.84 4.70 5.69
N ALA A 110 -29.93 4.75 4.36
CA ALA A 110 -29.60 3.64 3.48
C ALA A 110 -28.17 3.13 3.76
N GLY A 111 -28.02 1.81 3.95
CA GLY A 111 -26.74 1.18 4.26
C GLY A 111 -26.19 1.39 5.68
N ALA A 112 -26.93 2.01 6.61
CA ALA A 112 -26.46 2.28 7.97
C ALA A 112 -26.10 1.02 8.79
N GLN A 113 -26.61 -0.15 8.41
CA GLN A 113 -26.30 -1.43 9.06
C GLN A 113 -25.15 -2.20 8.38
N VAL A 114 -24.58 -1.64 7.31
CA VAL A 114 -23.55 -2.29 6.50
C VAL A 114 -22.25 -1.54 6.67
N PHE A 115 -21.28 -2.16 7.33
CA PHE A 115 -19.92 -1.63 7.37
C PHE A 115 -19.18 -2.00 6.08
N GLY A 116 -18.77 -0.98 5.34
CA GLY A 116 -18.15 -1.11 4.01
C GLY A 116 -16.76 -0.50 3.89
N GLY A 117 -16.15 -0.06 4.99
CA GLY A 117 -14.83 0.61 4.95
C GLY A 117 -13.70 -0.25 4.37
N SER A 118 -13.75 -1.57 4.59
CA SER A 118 -12.97 -2.60 3.91
C SER A 118 -11.45 -2.35 3.76
N TYR A 119 -10.78 -1.62 4.67
CA TYR A 119 -9.37 -1.21 4.51
C TYR A 119 -8.41 -2.35 4.11
N GLY A 120 -7.57 -2.10 3.10
CA GLY A 120 -6.55 -3.05 2.64
C GLY A 120 -5.88 -2.65 1.34
N TRP A 121 -4.70 -3.20 1.09
CA TRP A 121 -3.83 -2.85 -0.05
C TRP A 121 -4.30 -3.37 -1.41
N ALA A 122 -5.20 -4.36 -1.44
CA ALA A 122 -5.71 -4.97 -2.66
C ALA A 122 -4.59 -5.50 -3.58
N SER A 123 -4.82 -5.46 -4.88
CA SER A 123 -3.81 -5.68 -5.91
C SER A 123 -3.77 -4.46 -6.83
N ALA A 124 -2.61 -4.25 -7.47
CA ALA A 124 -2.42 -3.14 -8.39
C ALA A 124 -3.34 -3.29 -9.63
N GLY A 125 -3.98 -2.20 -10.03
CA GLY A 125 -4.86 -2.15 -11.19
C GLY A 125 -5.98 -1.13 -11.00
N ARG A 126 -6.37 -0.41 -12.05
CA ARG A 126 -7.38 0.66 -11.93
C ARG A 126 -8.81 0.15 -12.00
N PHE A 127 -9.09 -0.78 -12.91
CA PHE A 127 -10.44 -1.33 -13.11
C PHE A 127 -10.77 -2.39 -12.05
N HIS A 128 -9.94 -3.42 -11.90
CA HIS A 128 -10.11 -4.48 -10.90
C HIS A 128 -9.66 -4.07 -9.48
N HIS A 129 -9.65 -2.77 -9.18
CA HIS A 129 -9.33 -2.26 -7.85
C HIS A 129 -10.47 -2.62 -6.88
N VAL A 130 -10.23 -3.58 -5.99
CA VAL A 130 -11.30 -4.16 -5.14
C VAL A 130 -12.00 -3.11 -4.27
N GLN A 131 -11.28 -2.13 -3.71
CA GLN A 131 -11.88 -1.05 -2.92
C GLN A 131 -12.87 -0.23 -3.73
N SER A 132 -12.49 0.12 -4.96
CA SER A 132 -13.38 0.88 -5.85
C SER A 132 -14.60 0.04 -6.26
N GLN A 133 -14.41 -1.25 -6.50
CA GLN A 133 -15.49 -2.16 -6.88
C GLN A 133 -16.47 -2.42 -5.73
N ILE A 134 -15.98 -2.66 -4.51
CA ILE A 134 -16.84 -2.91 -3.35
C ILE A 134 -17.62 -1.64 -2.95
N HIS A 135 -16.98 -0.46 -2.97
CA HIS A 135 -17.69 0.79 -2.69
C HIS A 135 -18.73 1.12 -3.75
N ARG A 136 -18.41 0.89 -5.04
CA ARG A 136 -19.39 1.03 -6.12
C ARG A 136 -20.57 0.07 -5.91
N PHE A 137 -20.29 -1.18 -5.61
CA PHE A 137 -21.30 -2.20 -5.35
C PHE A 137 -22.21 -1.80 -4.19
N LEU A 138 -21.65 -1.52 -3.01
CA LEU A 138 -22.41 -1.15 -1.81
C LEU A 138 -23.25 0.10 -2.03
N ASN A 139 -22.71 1.16 -2.63
CA ASN A 139 -23.51 2.34 -2.98
C ASN A 139 -24.66 2.03 -3.94
N SER A 140 -24.46 1.11 -4.90
CA SER A 140 -25.49 0.76 -5.88
C SER A 140 -26.60 -0.11 -5.29
N ILE A 141 -26.27 -1.04 -4.40
CA ILE A 141 -27.23 -2.04 -3.90
C ILE A 141 -27.86 -1.67 -2.55
N PHE A 142 -27.12 -0.93 -1.71
CA PHE A 142 -27.59 -0.51 -0.39
C PHE A 142 -27.94 0.99 -0.33
N GLY A 143 -27.65 1.78 -1.37
CA GLY A 143 -27.82 3.24 -1.34
C GLY A 143 -26.77 3.97 -0.48
N GLY A 144 -25.80 3.24 0.07
CA GLY A 144 -24.79 3.74 0.99
C GLY A 144 -24.18 2.62 1.83
N TYR A 145 -23.26 2.99 2.73
CA TYR A 145 -22.68 2.10 3.75
C TYR A 145 -21.99 2.94 4.84
N VAL A 146 -21.73 2.34 5.99
CA VAL A 146 -20.86 2.92 7.03
C VAL A 146 -19.40 2.75 6.61
N GLY A 147 -18.77 3.86 6.24
CA GLY A 147 -17.36 3.92 5.86
C GLY A 147 -16.40 4.10 7.04
N SER A 148 -15.11 4.08 6.75
CA SER A 148 -14.03 4.48 7.65
C SER A 148 -13.20 5.58 6.98
N VAL A 149 -12.66 6.49 7.78
CA VAL A 149 -11.70 7.50 7.33
C VAL A 149 -10.30 7.15 7.82
N ASP A 150 -9.30 7.83 7.26
CA ASP A 150 -7.88 7.65 7.55
C ASP A 150 -7.32 6.26 7.19
N SER A 151 -6.06 6.03 7.57
CA SER A 151 -5.31 4.82 7.27
C SER A 151 -4.48 4.37 8.47
N TYR A 152 -4.19 3.08 8.54
CA TYR A 152 -3.26 2.53 9.54
C TYR A 152 -1.82 3.06 9.39
N SER A 153 -1.47 3.59 8.22
CA SER A 153 -0.12 4.10 7.93
C SER A 153 0.10 5.54 8.41
N SER A 154 -0.95 6.37 8.42
CA SER A 154 -0.77 7.82 8.55
C SER A 154 -1.87 8.57 9.30
N ALA A 155 -2.79 7.90 10.01
CA ALA A 155 -3.93 8.58 10.65
C ALA A 155 -3.54 9.78 11.53
N ALA A 156 -2.61 9.60 12.47
CA ALA A 156 -2.20 10.70 13.35
C ALA A 156 -1.47 11.81 12.59
N GLY A 157 -0.53 11.45 11.71
CA GLY A 157 0.30 12.39 10.95
C GLY A 157 -0.50 13.20 9.93
N GLY A 158 -1.40 12.55 9.19
CA GLY A 158 -2.27 13.20 8.20
C GLY A 158 -3.15 14.25 8.85
N VAL A 159 -3.84 13.90 9.94
CA VAL A 159 -4.73 14.83 10.64
C VAL A 159 -3.99 16.05 11.19
N ILE A 160 -2.86 15.86 11.87
CA ILE A 160 -2.14 17.01 12.46
C ILE A 160 -1.48 17.89 11.40
N LEU A 161 -0.91 17.29 10.35
CA LEU A 161 -0.23 18.05 9.30
C LEU A 161 -1.22 18.80 8.41
N ASP A 162 -2.42 18.29 8.21
CA ASP A 162 -3.48 19.02 7.52
C ASP A 162 -3.87 20.29 8.30
N LEU A 163 -3.95 20.21 9.62
CA LEU A 163 -4.27 21.36 10.48
C LEU A 163 -3.15 22.41 10.55
N VAL A 164 -1.89 21.97 10.57
CA VAL A 164 -0.74 22.85 10.80
C VAL A 164 -0.11 23.37 9.52
N TRP A 165 -0.09 22.55 8.46
CA TRP A 165 0.69 22.81 7.24
C TRP A 165 -0.15 22.65 5.94
N GLY A 166 -1.35 22.07 5.98
CA GLY A 166 -2.19 21.94 4.78
C GLY A 166 -1.75 20.85 3.80
N ASN A 167 -1.41 19.67 4.31
CA ASN A 167 -1.11 18.44 3.57
C ASN A 167 0.23 18.39 2.79
N PRO A 168 1.38 18.56 3.46
CA PRO A 168 2.70 18.42 2.83
C PRO A 168 3.02 16.98 2.37
N LEU A 169 2.26 15.99 2.86
CA LEU A 169 2.49 14.56 2.57
C LEU A 169 2.30 14.23 1.09
N ASN A 170 1.51 15.01 0.35
CA ASN A 170 1.31 14.79 -1.08
C ASN A 170 2.46 15.32 -1.96
N HIS A 171 3.43 16.03 -1.37
CA HIS A 171 4.49 16.71 -2.11
C HIS A 171 5.88 16.48 -1.47
N PRO A 172 6.34 15.22 -1.36
CA PRO A 172 7.69 14.95 -0.87
C PRO A 172 8.75 15.47 -1.86
N PRO A 173 9.98 15.76 -1.38
CA PRO A 173 11.11 16.00 -2.27
C PRO A 173 11.29 14.85 -3.26
N SER A 174 11.65 15.19 -4.49
CA SER A 174 11.96 14.20 -5.51
C SER A 174 13.29 13.50 -5.21
N TRP A 175 13.42 12.25 -5.66
CA TRP A 175 14.70 11.54 -5.61
C TRP A 175 15.84 12.27 -6.33
N ARG A 176 15.49 13.09 -7.34
CA ARG A 176 16.44 13.94 -8.04
C ARG A 176 17.01 15.03 -7.14
N GLU A 177 16.17 15.77 -6.43
CA GLU A 177 16.61 16.82 -5.48
C GLU A 177 17.44 16.21 -4.34
N ILE A 178 17.10 14.99 -3.90
CA ILE A 178 17.91 14.25 -2.93
C ILE A 178 19.30 13.95 -3.49
N ALA A 179 19.38 13.45 -4.73
CA ALA A 179 20.64 13.12 -5.39
C ALA A 179 21.51 14.36 -5.66
N GLU A 180 20.93 15.38 -6.29
CA GLU A 180 21.64 16.51 -6.90
C GLU A 180 21.90 17.65 -5.89
N ASP A 181 20.99 17.92 -4.96
CA ASP A 181 20.99 19.19 -4.21
C ASP A 181 21.16 19.04 -2.69
N THR A 182 20.89 17.86 -2.11
CA THR A 182 20.87 17.68 -0.64
C THR A 182 22.27 17.50 -0.05
N GLU A 183 22.75 18.43 0.79
CA GLU A 183 24.07 18.28 1.45
C GLU A 183 24.02 17.38 2.70
N LEU A 184 22.87 17.36 3.40
CA LEU A 184 22.64 16.59 4.62
C LEU A 184 21.22 16.01 4.59
N LEU A 185 21.11 14.68 4.72
CA LEU A 185 19.85 13.97 4.88
C LEU A 185 19.74 13.46 6.32
N ILE A 186 18.74 13.96 7.04
CA ILE A 186 18.38 13.45 8.37
C ILE A 186 17.09 12.63 8.26
N ALA A 187 17.16 11.35 8.59
CA ALA A 187 16.02 10.45 8.57
C ALA A 187 15.56 10.14 9.99
N PHE A 188 14.45 10.75 10.38
CA PHE A 188 13.75 10.41 11.60
C PHE A 188 12.86 9.20 11.38
N GLY A 189 13.02 8.17 12.22
CA GLY A 189 12.32 6.90 12.06
C GLY A 189 12.97 5.92 11.08
N GLY A 190 14.08 6.31 10.42
CA GLY A 190 14.80 5.46 9.47
C GLY A 190 14.49 5.72 8.00
N LEU A 191 15.22 5.05 7.09
CA LEU A 191 15.06 5.12 5.64
C LEU A 191 15.35 3.74 5.00
N ALA A 192 14.56 2.74 5.39
CA ALA A 192 14.80 1.39 4.93
C ALA A 192 14.42 1.24 3.44
N LEU A 193 15.39 0.89 2.60
CA LEU A 193 15.17 0.72 1.15
C LEU A 193 14.09 -0.33 0.83
N ARG A 194 13.95 -1.36 1.67
CA ARG A 194 12.87 -2.36 1.57
C ARG A 194 11.47 -1.72 1.52
N ASN A 195 11.23 -0.60 2.19
CA ASN A 195 9.91 0.07 2.18
C ASN A 195 9.63 0.72 0.82
N HIS A 196 10.67 1.03 0.05
CA HIS A 196 10.56 1.58 -1.31
C HIS A 196 10.39 0.50 -2.38
N SER A 197 10.49 -0.79 -2.03
CA SER A 197 10.27 -1.93 -2.95
C SER A 197 8.79 -2.19 -3.26
N SER A 198 7.88 -1.38 -2.70
CA SER A 198 6.44 -1.48 -2.92
C SER A 198 5.81 -0.11 -3.13
N SER A 199 4.92 0.00 -4.11
CA SER A 199 4.15 1.19 -4.42
C SER A 199 2.69 0.83 -4.71
N PRO A 200 1.70 1.49 -4.08
CA PRO A 200 0.29 1.35 -4.46
C PRO A 200 0.08 1.66 -5.94
N GLY A 201 -0.54 0.75 -6.68
CA GLY A 201 -0.68 0.87 -8.14
C GLY A 201 0.56 0.48 -8.95
N GLY A 202 1.70 0.28 -8.30
CA GLY A 202 2.96 -0.19 -8.88
C GLY A 202 3.97 0.91 -9.15
N THR A 203 5.15 0.50 -9.61
CA THR A 203 6.24 1.38 -10.06
C THR A 203 6.94 0.80 -11.27
N SER A 204 7.46 1.66 -12.14
CA SER A 204 8.24 1.23 -13.31
C SER A 204 9.73 1.09 -12.97
N GLN A 205 10.25 1.90 -12.04
CA GLN A 205 11.66 1.93 -11.68
C GLN A 205 11.81 2.24 -10.19
N HIS A 206 12.62 1.46 -9.49
CA HIS A 206 12.98 1.65 -8.10
C HIS A 206 14.26 2.48 -8.00
N VAL A 207 14.11 3.81 -8.02
CA VAL A 207 15.24 4.75 -8.14
C VAL A 207 15.85 5.18 -6.80
N ALA A 208 15.24 4.82 -5.67
CA ALA A 208 15.62 5.28 -4.33
C ALA A 208 17.10 4.97 -4.01
N ARG A 209 17.52 3.72 -4.24
CA ARG A 209 18.91 3.27 -4.01
C ARG A 209 19.90 4.11 -4.82
N SER A 210 19.71 4.18 -6.13
CA SER A 210 20.62 4.90 -7.03
C SER A 210 20.70 6.40 -6.69
N ALA A 211 19.59 7.01 -6.27
CA ALA A 211 19.57 8.40 -5.85
C ALA A 211 20.41 8.64 -4.58
N LEU A 212 20.29 7.75 -3.60
CA LEU A 212 21.05 7.86 -2.33
C LEU A 212 22.55 7.56 -2.53
N GLU A 213 22.89 6.60 -3.39
CA GLU A 213 24.28 6.34 -3.80
C GLU A 213 24.89 7.56 -4.52
N THR A 214 24.13 8.19 -5.41
CA THR A 214 24.55 9.43 -6.11
C THR A 214 24.76 10.58 -5.12
N ALA A 215 23.83 10.78 -4.19
CA ALA A 215 23.97 11.79 -3.14
C ALA A 215 25.24 11.54 -2.30
N SER A 216 25.48 10.28 -1.90
CA SER A 216 26.66 9.90 -1.13
C SER A 216 27.97 10.13 -1.89
N ALA A 217 28.02 9.76 -3.18
CA ALA A 217 29.19 9.97 -4.02
C ALA A 217 29.54 11.45 -4.18
N ARG A 218 28.54 12.35 -4.13
CA ARG A 218 28.73 13.81 -4.10
C ARG A 218 29.22 14.34 -2.76
N GLY A 219 29.17 13.54 -1.69
CA GLY A 219 29.53 13.92 -0.33
C GLY A 219 28.35 14.33 0.55
N CYS A 220 27.11 13.97 0.19
CA CYS A 220 25.96 14.13 1.07
C CYS A 220 26.19 13.34 2.37
N GLN A 221 25.91 13.97 3.50
CA GLN A 221 25.97 13.35 4.81
C GLN A 221 24.64 12.71 5.18
N PHE A 222 24.67 11.53 5.77
CA PHE A 222 23.48 10.81 6.23
C PHE A 222 23.46 10.69 7.74
N VAL A 223 22.32 11.05 8.34
CA VAL A 223 22.05 10.90 9.77
C VAL A 223 20.78 10.08 9.97
N SER A 224 20.89 9.00 10.73
CA SER A 224 19.75 8.16 11.10
C SER A 224 19.39 8.34 12.57
N VAL A 225 18.13 8.69 12.82
CA VAL A 225 17.50 8.74 14.14
C VAL A 225 16.43 7.66 14.18
N SER A 226 16.85 6.40 14.34
CA SER A 226 15.96 5.24 14.41
C SER A 226 16.36 4.30 15.55
N PRO A 227 15.39 3.64 16.22
CA PRO A 227 15.69 2.51 17.11
C PRO A 227 16.20 1.28 16.37
N LEU A 228 15.96 1.15 15.06
CA LEU A 228 16.33 0.00 14.26
C LEU A 228 17.70 0.18 13.62
N ARG A 229 18.55 -0.84 13.77
CA ARG A 229 19.91 -0.82 13.23
C ARG A 229 19.91 -0.98 11.70
N ASP A 230 18.97 -1.73 11.15
CA ASP A 230 18.95 -2.11 9.74
C ASP A 230 18.24 -1.09 8.83
N ASP A 231 17.64 -0.02 9.37
CA ASP A 231 16.96 1.01 8.57
C ASP A 231 17.85 1.80 7.60
N PHE A 232 19.16 1.60 7.64
CA PHE A 232 20.15 2.19 6.73
C PHE A 232 21.24 1.17 6.34
N ALA A 233 21.03 -0.13 6.61
CA ALA A 233 22.07 -1.15 6.39
C ALA A 233 22.46 -1.30 4.91
N ASP A 234 21.53 -0.98 4.00
CA ASP A 234 21.71 -1.11 2.56
C ASP A 234 22.28 0.16 1.90
N LEU A 235 22.74 1.13 2.69
CA LEU A 235 23.14 2.47 2.27
C LEU A 235 24.55 2.85 2.77
N PRO A 236 25.16 3.91 2.21
CA PRO A 236 26.51 4.39 2.56
C PRO A 236 26.69 4.76 4.04
N GLU A 237 27.93 5.07 4.46
CA GLU A 237 28.25 5.39 5.86
C GLU A 237 27.28 6.41 6.47
N VAL A 238 26.64 6.02 7.57
CA VAL A 238 25.59 6.79 8.24
C VAL A 238 25.98 7.10 9.67
N THR A 239 25.82 8.36 10.07
CA THR A 239 25.92 8.75 11.48
C THR A 239 24.63 8.36 12.19
N ARG A 240 24.74 7.63 13.32
CA ARG A 240 23.56 7.14 14.06
C ARG A 240 23.43 7.86 15.39
N LEU A 241 22.28 8.50 15.62
CA LEU A 241 22.06 9.35 16.79
C LEU A 241 21.13 8.78 17.86
N ALA A 242 20.69 7.52 17.77
CA ALA A 242 19.91 6.92 18.85
C ALA A 242 20.11 5.40 19.01
N ARG A 243 20.51 4.97 20.22
CA ARG A 243 19.95 3.76 20.83
C ARG A 243 18.72 4.23 21.61
N VAL A 244 17.54 4.27 21.00
CA VAL A 244 16.33 4.66 21.73
C VAL A 244 16.13 3.61 22.85
N ARG A 245 16.37 4.00 24.11
CA ARG A 245 16.39 3.09 25.28
C ARG A 245 15.00 2.54 25.67
N ARG A 246 13.94 2.95 24.98
CA ARG A 246 12.57 2.44 25.13
C ARG A 246 11.98 2.30 23.73
N PRO A 247 11.18 1.27 23.43
CA PRO A 247 10.46 1.23 22.17
C PRO A 247 9.48 2.40 22.18
N MET A 248 9.83 3.49 21.48
CA MET A 248 8.79 4.36 20.95
C MET A 248 8.01 3.51 19.96
N SER A 249 6.67 3.56 20.04
CA SER A 249 5.80 2.77 19.19
C SER A 249 6.22 2.90 17.71
N PRO A 250 6.33 1.79 16.96
CA PRO A 250 6.53 1.84 15.50
C PRO A 250 5.49 2.71 14.78
N SER A 251 4.33 2.94 15.41
CA SER A 251 3.25 3.78 14.88
C SER A 251 3.59 5.28 14.80
N CYS A 252 4.68 5.76 15.40
CA CYS A 252 5.10 7.16 15.27
C CYS A 252 5.90 7.42 13.99
N TRP A 253 6.37 6.37 13.31
CA TRP A 253 7.35 6.49 12.21
C TRP A 253 7.00 5.61 10.99
N GLY A 254 5.75 5.15 10.86
CA GLY A 254 5.28 4.33 9.73
C GLY A 254 5.25 5.06 8.37
N TRP A 255 5.90 6.21 8.27
CA TRP A 255 6.05 6.96 7.04
C TRP A 255 7.46 6.73 6.46
N PRO A 256 7.65 6.64 5.13
CA PRO A 256 8.97 6.84 4.56
C PRO A 256 9.45 8.19 5.10
N GLY A 257 10.59 8.18 5.80
CA GLY A 257 11.00 9.26 6.69
C GLY A 257 10.77 10.63 6.07
N ILE A 258 10.27 11.57 6.87
CA ILE A 258 10.32 12.98 6.50
C ILE A 258 11.80 13.33 6.35
N CYS A 259 12.31 13.25 5.12
CA CYS A 259 13.60 13.76 4.75
C CYS A 259 13.45 15.27 4.65
N MET A 260 13.97 15.99 5.64
CA MET A 260 14.15 17.43 5.51
C MET A 260 15.48 17.68 4.78
N PRO A 261 15.49 18.18 3.54
CA PRO A 261 16.70 18.75 2.98
C PRO A 261 17.04 20.02 3.76
N ALA A 262 18.19 20.04 4.42
CA ALA A 262 18.71 21.28 4.99
C ALA A 262 19.22 22.15 3.83
N ALA A 263 18.55 23.28 3.57
CA ALA A 263 18.97 24.23 2.56
C ALA A 263 20.33 24.87 2.94
N GLY A 264 21.30 24.77 2.04
CA GLY A 264 22.55 25.54 2.11
C GLY A 264 22.24 27.04 2.06
N ARG A 265 23.07 27.84 2.77
CA ARG A 265 22.91 29.31 2.86
C ARG A 265 22.82 29.94 1.46
N PRO A 266 21.88 30.86 1.20
CA PRO A 266 21.96 31.68 0.00
C PRO A 266 23.22 32.53 0.08
N ARG A 267 24.14 32.40 -0.88
CA ARG A 267 25.15 33.42 -1.12
C ARG A 267 24.45 34.62 -1.76
N LEU A 268 23.94 35.53 -0.95
CA LEU A 268 23.54 36.86 -1.40
C LEU A 268 24.83 37.67 -1.64
N SER A 269 25.33 37.67 -2.86
CA SER A 269 26.31 38.65 -3.34
C SER A 269 25.62 39.56 -4.35
N GLY A 270 25.12 40.70 -3.87
CA GLY A 270 24.60 41.78 -4.71
C GLY A 270 23.94 42.88 -3.89
N PRO A 271 24.27 44.17 -4.10
CA PRO A 271 23.67 45.26 -3.34
C PRO A 271 22.20 45.44 -3.73
N ILE A 272 21.33 45.51 -2.72
CA ILE A 272 19.90 45.79 -2.86
C ILE A 272 19.75 47.29 -3.11
N HIS A 273 19.30 47.67 -4.31
CA HIS A 273 18.79 49.02 -4.56
C HIS A 273 17.29 49.06 -4.24
N PRO A 274 16.80 50.03 -3.44
CA PRO A 274 15.38 50.21 -3.22
C PRO A 274 14.78 50.94 -4.42
N ARG A 275 13.72 50.38 -5.01
CA ARG A 275 12.74 51.17 -5.75
C ARG A 275 11.33 50.78 -5.28
N LEU A 276 10.54 51.83 -5.17
CA LEU A 276 9.13 51.93 -4.78
C LEU A 276 8.23 50.88 -5.44
#